data_AF-A0A9W4B1S1-F1
#
_entry.id   AF-A0A9W4B1S1-F1
#
_cell.length_a   1.000
_cell.length_b   1.000
_cell.length_c   1.000
_cell.angle_alpha   90.00
_cell.angle_beta   90.00
_cell.angle_gamma   90.00
#
_symmetry.space_group_name_H-M   'P 1'
#
loop_
_entity.id
_entity.type
_entity.pdbx_description
1 polymer ?
#
loop_
_entity_poly.entity_id
_entity_poly.type
_entity_poly.pdbx_seq_one_letter_code
_entity_poly.pdbx_strand_id
1 'polypeptide(L)'
;MIVAVPLAIAGFGGMATRPSLFAPLLALAAVLLVVSEMIVDKQRIRKHRKRVGGRQQQRRGDRGWRAKPNLPQRERETRARAEAAEAQALAAETRERAEAAEAQALAAEADALAAEAEALAAEARAQAKTAEAEALAAETEALAAEAKAQAEAAQAQARAAETKAHSRARTEAAETEARAAEARRKAAAAEAQVRAAEVWAQAEAAEAQARAAEARKQADAAEAQARAAEAWAQAEAAEARARAAEVGACLQTQAEAARTEACAAEARKQAEAAEAEARVAEVWAASEAAEARERAAEARARALQLRLEAEGRKRFRRTD
;
A
#
# COMPACT_ATOMS: atom_id res chain seq x y z
N MET A 1 26.07 -56.24 40.08
CA MET A 1 26.11 -54.86 39.56
C MET A 1 25.09 -54.65 38.42
N ILE A 2 23.80 -54.94 38.63
CA ILE A 2 22.75 -54.77 37.59
C ILE A 2 21.66 -53.74 38.01
N VAL A 3 21.73 -53.20 39.23
CA VAL A 3 20.68 -52.29 39.77
C VAL A 3 21.07 -50.80 39.67
N ALA A 4 22.30 -50.47 39.30
CA ALA A 4 22.79 -49.08 39.33
C ALA A 4 22.39 -48.21 38.12
N VAL A 5 22.13 -48.83 36.96
CA VAL A 5 21.87 -48.11 35.70
C VAL A 5 20.46 -47.50 35.60
N PRO A 6 19.35 -48.16 36.01
CA PRO A 6 18.02 -47.56 35.86
C PRO A 6 17.75 -46.37 36.80
N LEU A 7 18.46 -46.28 37.93
CA LEU A 7 18.28 -45.17 38.88
C LEU A 7 18.83 -43.83 38.35
N ALA A 8 19.88 -43.85 37.51
CA ALA A 8 20.48 -42.65 36.94
C ALA A 8 19.58 -42.00 35.86
N ILE A 9 18.85 -42.81 35.09
CA ILE A 9 17.99 -42.33 34.00
C ILE A 9 16.71 -41.67 34.55
N ALA A 10 16.13 -42.21 35.64
CA ALA A 10 14.97 -41.60 36.30
C ALA A 10 15.31 -40.26 37.00
N GLY A 11 16.55 -40.09 37.49
CA GLY A 11 16.99 -38.86 38.15
C GLY A 11 17.08 -37.65 37.21
N PHE A 12 17.53 -37.86 35.96
CA PHE A 12 17.71 -36.75 35.00
C PHE A 12 16.38 -36.21 34.45
N GLY A 13 15.37 -37.07 34.25
CA GLY A 13 14.05 -36.64 33.75
C GLY A 13 13.28 -35.76 34.74
N GLY A 14 13.44 -35.97 36.05
CA GLY A 14 12.82 -35.16 37.09
C GLY A 14 13.39 -33.74 37.18
N MET A 15 14.66 -33.56 36.84
CA MET A 15 15.37 -32.29 36.94
C MET A 15 14.88 -31.25 35.91
N ALA A 16 14.38 -31.70 34.74
CA ALA A 16 13.84 -30.82 33.70
C ALA A 16 12.39 -30.38 33.95
N THR A 17 11.60 -31.17 34.69
CA THR A 17 10.16 -30.93 34.86
C THR A 17 9.84 -30.15 36.13
N ARG A 18 10.59 -30.33 37.23
CA ARG A 18 10.32 -29.67 38.52
C ARG A 18 11.62 -29.35 39.29
N PRO A 19 12.41 -28.35 38.84
CA PRO A 19 13.71 -28.03 39.43
C PRO A 19 13.62 -27.60 40.90
N SER A 20 12.51 -26.98 41.31
CA SER A 20 12.28 -26.51 42.68
C SER A 20 12.16 -27.62 43.73
N LEU A 21 11.75 -28.84 43.35
CA LEU A 21 11.69 -29.99 44.26
C LEU A 21 13.00 -30.80 44.25
N PHE A 22 13.78 -30.71 43.18
CA PHE A 22 14.98 -31.51 43.00
C PHE A 22 16.18 -30.98 43.81
N ALA A 23 16.35 -29.65 43.86
CA ALA A 23 17.41 -29.01 44.64
C ALA A 23 17.40 -29.39 46.15
N PRO A 24 16.26 -29.33 46.88
CA PRO A 24 16.24 -29.74 48.29
C PRO A 24 16.45 -31.25 48.49
N LEU A 25 16.03 -32.10 47.56
CA LEU A 25 16.26 -33.55 47.63
C LEU A 25 17.75 -33.89 47.44
N LEU A 26 18.44 -33.21 46.52
CA LEU A 26 19.89 -33.36 46.33
C LEU A 26 20.68 -32.93 47.56
N ALA A 27 20.32 -31.79 48.16
CA ALA A 27 20.92 -31.33 49.40
C ALA A 27 20.74 -32.35 50.54
N LEU A 28 19.55 -32.94 50.65
CA LEU A 28 19.26 -33.94 51.68
C LEU A 28 20.04 -35.25 51.46
N ALA A 29 20.21 -35.68 50.20
CA ALA A 29 21.04 -36.84 49.86
C ALA A 29 22.53 -36.61 50.17
N ALA A 30 23.06 -35.42 49.90
CA ALA A 30 24.45 -35.06 50.23
C ALA A 30 24.68 -35.09 51.76
N VAL A 31 23.74 -34.54 52.53
CA VAL A 31 23.80 -34.58 54.01
C VAL A 31 23.79 -36.02 54.53
N LEU A 32 22.94 -36.88 54.00
CA LEU A 32 22.90 -38.31 54.38
C LEU A 32 24.24 -39.01 54.11
N LEU A 33 24.89 -38.69 52.99
CA LEU A 33 26.18 -39.27 52.62
C LEU A 33 27.29 -38.87 53.61
N VAL A 34 27.37 -37.58 53.97
CA VAL A 34 28.30 -37.08 55.00
C VAL A 34 28.06 -37.74 56.37
N VAL A 35 26.79 -37.88 56.79
CA VAL A 35 26.46 -38.54 58.06
C VAL A 35 26.88 -40.01 58.06
N SER A 36 26.71 -40.71 56.94
CA SER A 36 27.12 -42.11 56.82
C SER A 36 28.64 -42.30 56.90
N GLU A 37 29.42 -41.43 56.26
CA GLU A 37 30.89 -41.41 56.41
C GLU A 37 31.31 -41.16 57.85
N MET A 38 30.70 -40.18 58.52
CA MET A 38 31.00 -39.87 59.93
C MET A 38 30.72 -41.06 60.86
N ILE A 39 29.67 -41.85 60.59
CA ILE A 39 29.36 -43.05 61.37
C ILE A 39 30.39 -44.16 61.11
N VAL A 40 30.82 -44.36 59.85
CA VAL A 40 31.86 -45.34 59.49
C VAL A 40 33.19 -44.98 60.15
N ASP A 41 33.54 -43.69 60.19
CA ASP A 41 34.81 -43.24 60.74
C ASP A 41 34.85 -43.35 62.28
N LYS A 42 33.72 -43.05 62.95
CA LYS A 42 33.56 -43.35 64.40
C LYS A 42 33.64 -44.85 64.71
N GLN A 43 33.29 -45.73 63.77
CA GLN A 43 33.44 -47.18 63.96
C GLN A 43 34.90 -47.67 63.78
N ARG A 44 35.72 -46.99 62.96
CA ARG A 44 37.15 -47.31 62.82
C ARG A 44 37.96 -46.97 64.08
N ILE A 45 37.67 -45.82 64.71
CA ILE A 45 38.40 -45.37 65.91
C ILE A 45 38.16 -46.30 67.12
N ARG A 46 36.99 -46.94 67.21
CA ARG A 46 36.67 -47.89 68.30
C ARG A 46 37.42 -49.23 68.21
N LYS A 47 37.99 -49.59 67.06
CA LYS A 47 38.67 -50.89 66.86
C LYS A 47 40.18 -50.88 67.15
N HIS A 48 40.81 -49.72 67.33
CA HIS A 48 42.27 -49.62 67.56
C HIS A 48 42.70 -49.48 69.03
N ARG A 49 41.78 -49.50 70.01
CA ARG A 49 42.10 -49.27 71.44
C ARG A 49 42.12 -50.55 72.29
N LYS A 50 42.69 -51.66 71.80
CA LYS A 50 42.79 -52.94 72.55
C LYS A 50 44.10 -53.73 72.42
N ARG A 51 45.23 -53.13 72.02
CA ARG A 51 46.51 -53.85 71.98
C ARG A 51 47.73 -52.97 72.30
N VAL A 52 47.93 -52.63 73.57
CA VAL A 52 49.27 -52.46 74.15
C VAL A 52 49.16 -52.80 75.64
N GLY A 53 49.63 -53.98 76.01
CA GLY A 53 49.56 -54.51 77.38
C GLY A 53 50.53 -55.66 77.56
N GLY A 54 51.80 -55.30 77.74
CA GLY A 54 52.81 -56.00 78.55
C GLY A 54 53.10 -57.47 78.26
N ARG A 55 54.30 -57.75 77.72
CA ARG A 55 55.05 -58.99 77.96
C ARG A 55 56.48 -58.88 77.43
N GLN A 56 57.46 -58.92 78.33
CA GLN A 56 58.86 -59.36 78.18
C GLN A 56 59.58 -58.96 79.49
N GLN A 57 60.54 -59.67 80.09
CA GLN A 57 61.17 -60.96 79.86
C GLN A 57 62.03 -61.21 81.12
N GLN A 58 61.90 -62.38 81.75
CA GLN A 58 62.99 -63.37 81.92
C GLN A 58 64.17 -63.08 82.90
N ARG A 59 64.28 -64.02 83.85
CA ARG A 59 65.37 -65.01 84.04
C ARG A 59 66.41 -64.78 85.15
N ARG A 60 66.59 -65.90 85.88
CA ARG A 60 67.84 -66.54 86.40
C ARG A 60 68.62 -65.68 87.41
N GLY A 61 68.84 -66.11 88.65
CA GLY A 61 69.24 -67.44 89.09
C GLY A 61 70.71 -67.37 89.51
N ASP A 62 71.03 -67.95 90.67
CA ASP A 62 72.15 -68.86 90.94
C ASP A 62 72.88 -68.65 92.28
N ARG A 63 73.38 -69.77 92.77
CA ARG A 63 73.77 -70.18 94.12
C ARG A 63 75.17 -69.69 94.52
N GLY A 64 75.44 -69.71 95.82
CA GLY A 64 76.82 -69.63 96.32
C GLY A 64 76.97 -70.02 97.79
N TRP A 65 77.15 -71.31 98.05
CA TRP A 65 77.75 -71.82 99.29
C TRP A 65 79.28 -71.74 99.20
N ARG A 66 79.97 -71.38 100.29
CA ARG A 66 80.95 -72.22 101.04
C ARG A 66 82.09 -71.43 101.69
N ALA A 67 82.32 -71.83 102.95
CA ALA A 67 83.59 -72.18 103.59
C ALA A 67 84.71 -71.13 103.75
N LYS A 68 85.10 -71.01 105.02
CA LYS A 68 86.19 -70.25 105.62
C LYS A 68 87.51 -71.07 105.63
N PRO A 69 88.66 -70.41 105.90
CA PRO A 69 89.88 -70.51 105.10
C PRO A 69 91.04 -71.15 105.87
N ASN A 70 92.22 -71.27 105.26
CA ASN A 70 93.50 -71.04 105.96
C ASN A 70 94.64 -70.60 105.02
N LEU A 71 95.32 -69.55 105.50
CA LEU A 71 96.52 -68.78 105.11
C LEU A 71 97.69 -69.60 104.51
N PRO A 72 98.71 -68.96 103.84
CA PRO A 72 99.17 -67.57 103.99
C PRO A 72 99.37 -66.82 102.65
N GLN A 73 98.55 -65.79 102.41
CA GLN A 73 98.49 -65.04 101.13
C GLN A 73 98.73 -63.52 101.29
N ARG A 74 99.37 -63.08 102.39
CA ARG A 74 99.46 -61.64 102.76
C ARG A 74 100.33 -60.78 101.82
N GLU A 75 101.21 -61.38 101.03
CA GLU A 75 102.02 -60.68 100.01
C GLU A 75 101.42 -60.76 98.60
N ARG A 76 100.51 -61.72 98.37
CA ARG A 76 99.64 -61.74 97.19
C ARG A 76 98.45 -60.82 97.36
N GLU A 77 97.97 -60.53 98.57
CA GLU A 77 96.87 -59.60 98.82
C GLU A 77 97.24 -58.13 98.57
N THR A 78 98.48 -57.71 98.78
CA THR A 78 98.90 -56.33 98.49
C THR A 78 99.11 -56.11 97.00
N ARG A 79 99.70 -57.08 96.28
CA ARG A 79 99.71 -57.11 94.81
C ARG A 79 98.33 -57.32 94.20
N ALA A 80 97.50 -58.20 94.76
CA ALA A 80 96.13 -58.40 94.30
C ALA A 80 95.23 -57.22 94.63
N ARG A 81 95.50 -56.43 95.68
CA ARG A 81 94.78 -55.16 95.93
C ARG A 81 95.27 -54.03 95.02
N ALA A 82 96.56 -53.98 94.68
CA ALA A 82 97.07 -53.04 93.70
C ALA A 82 96.60 -53.40 92.28
N GLU A 83 96.67 -54.67 91.88
CA GLU A 83 96.13 -55.20 90.62
C GLU A 83 94.59 -55.13 90.61
N ALA A 84 93.89 -55.31 91.73
CA ALA A 84 92.44 -55.08 91.80
C ALA A 84 92.10 -53.58 91.75
N ALA A 85 92.93 -52.69 92.30
CA ALA A 85 92.75 -51.25 92.18
C ALA A 85 93.05 -50.76 90.76
N GLU A 86 94.08 -51.28 90.09
CA GLU A 86 94.38 -51.03 88.67
C GLU A 86 93.31 -51.64 87.76
N ALA A 87 92.83 -52.86 88.05
CA ALA A 87 91.72 -53.47 87.32
C ALA A 87 90.41 -52.73 87.57
N GLN A 88 90.18 -52.17 88.76
CA GLN A 88 89.03 -51.30 89.05
C GLN A 88 89.17 -49.94 88.36
N ALA A 89 90.37 -49.36 88.28
CA ALA A 89 90.62 -48.12 87.58
C ALA A 89 90.45 -48.29 86.06
N LEU A 90 90.95 -49.39 85.48
CA LEU A 90 90.69 -49.76 84.08
C LEU A 90 89.23 -50.12 83.85
N ALA A 91 88.56 -50.79 84.79
CA ALA A 91 87.12 -51.04 84.72
C ALA A 91 86.30 -49.75 84.82
N ALA A 92 86.74 -48.77 85.60
CA ALA A 92 86.13 -47.44 85.68
C ALA A 92 86.38 -46.64 84.40
N GLU A 93 87.61 -46.62 83.88
CA GLU A 93 87.95 -45.94 82.64
C GLU A 93 87.22 -46.56 81.43
N THR A 94 87.11 -47.90 81.37
CA THR A 94 86.33 -48.58 80.32
C THR A 94 84.83 -48.32 80.44
N ARG A 95 84.29 -48.17 81.66
CA ARG A 95 82.90 -47.73 81.89
C ARG A 95 82.70 -46.29 81.46
N GLU A 96 83.57 -45.36 81.85
CA GLU A 96 83.50 -43.96 81.43
C GLU A 96 83.60 -43.83 79.89
N ARG A 97 84.49 -44.60 79.25
CA ARG A 97 84.57 -44.66 77.78
C ARG A 97 83.33 -45.26 77.14
N ALA A 98 82.73 -46.30 77.74
CA ALA A 98 81.49 -46.89 77.24
C ALA A 98 80.30 -45.93 77.41
N GLU A 99 80.18 -45.25 78.54
CA GLU A 99 79.17 -44.23 78.81
C GLU A 99 79.35 -43.02 77.89
N ALA A 100 80.59 -42.58 77.63
CA ALA A 100 80.87 -41.52 76.66
C ALA A 100 80.53 -41.95 75.22
N ALA A 101 80.82 -43.20 74.84
CA ALA A 101 80.44 -43.74 73.53
C ALA A 101 78.92 -43.90 73.39
N GLU A 102 78.21 -44.31 74.45
CA GLU A 102 76.75 -44.38 74.49
C GLU A 102 76.12 -42.99 74.39
N ALA A 103 76.64 -42.01 75.14
CA ALA A 103 76.20 -40.62 75.04
C ALA A 103 76.44 -40.04 73.63
N GLN A 104 77.57 -40.37 73.00
CA GLN A 104 77.85 -39.99 71.61
C GLN A 104 76.92 -40.68 70.61
N ALA A 105 76.60 -41.96 70.81
CA ALA A 105 75.67 -42.70 69.96
C ALA A 105 74.24 -42.12 70.07
N LEU A 106 73.80 -41.80 71.30
CA LEU A 106 72.51 -41.15 71.53
C LEU A 106 72.47 -39.72 70.96
N ALA A 107 73.56 -38.96 71.05
CA ALA A 107 73.66 -37.65 70.40
C ALA A 107 73.57 -37.78 68.87
N ALA A 108 74.28 -38.74 68.28
CA ALA A 108 74.22 -38.99 66.84
C ALA A 108 72.83 -39.48 66.39
N GLU A 109 72.14 -40.29 67.20
CA GLU A 109 70.75 -40.70 66.93
C GLU A 109 69.79 -39.52 67.04
N ALA A 110 69.95 -38.65 68.05
CA ALA A 110 69.16 -37.44 68.17
C ALA A 110 69.36 -36.48 66.99
N ASP A 111 70.61 -36.31 66.53
CA ASP A 111 70.93 -35.50 65.35
C ASP A 111 70.35 -36.11 64.07
N ALA A 112 70.40 -37.44 63.91
CA ALA A 112 69.79 -38.14 62.78
C ALA A 112 68.27 -37.98 62.76
N LEU A 113 67.61 -38.11 63.92
CA LEU A 113 66.16 -37.89 64.06
C LEU A 113 65.78 -36.42 63.83
N ALA A 114 66.61 -35.47 64.28
CA ALA A 114 66.41 -34.05 64.00
C ALA A 114 66.51 -33.76 62.49
N ALA A 115 67.51 -34.34 61.81
CA ALA A 115 67.65 -34.23 60.37
C ALA A 115 66.49 -34.87 59.59
N GLU A 116 65.99 -36.03 60.05
CA GLU A 116 64.79 -36.67 59.46
C GLU A 116 63.54 -35.80 59.65
N ALA A 117 63.34 -35.23 60.84
CA ALA A 117 62.23 -34.32 61.11
C ALA A 117 62.30 -33.04 60.24
N GLU A 118 63.50 -32.48 60.04
CA GLU A 118 63.70 -31.34 59.15
C GLU A 118 63.42 -31.70 57.68
N ALA A 119 63.85 -32.88 57.22
CA ALA A 119 63.56 -33.37 55.87
C ALA A 119 62.06 -33.56 55.63
N LEU A 120 61.35 -34.17 56.59
CA LEU A 120 59.89 -34.32 56.53
C LEU A 120 59.16 -32.97 56.57
N ALA A 121 59.64 -32.02 57.38
CA ALA A 121 59.09 -30.67 57.40
C ALA A 121 59.33 -29.92 56.08
N ALA A 122 60.48 -30.11 55.44
CA ALA A 122 60.79 -29.56 54.13
C ALA A 122 59.92 -30.17 53.03
N GLU A 123 59.71 -31.49 53.05
CA GLU A 123 58.81 -32.19 52.13
C GLU A 123 57.36 -31.72 52.30
N ALA A 124 56.86 -31.62 53.53
CA ALA A 124 55.52 -31.11 53.81
C ALA A 124 55.33 -29.67 53.32
N ARG A 125 56.34 -28.81 53.47
CA ARG A 125 56.32 -27.44 52.92
C ARG A 125 56.35 -27.42 51.39
N ALA A 126 57.09 -28.32 50.75
CA ALA A 126 57.10 -28.44 49.30
C ALA A 126 55.73 -28.90 48.77
N GLN A 127 55.14 -29.91 49.40
CA GLN A 127 53.79 -30.40 49.08
C GLN A 127 52.71 -29.34 49.31
N ALA A 128 52.80 -28.55 50.38
CA ALA A 128 51.88 -27.45 50.62
C ALA A 128 51.97 -26.37 49.52
N LYS A 129 53.18 -26.02 49.08
CA LYS A 129 53.39 -25.06 47.99
C LYS A 129 52.88 -25.58 46.65
N THR A 130 53.05 -26.87 46.36
CA THR A 130 52.51 -27.45 45.11
C THR A 130 50.98 -27.47 45.15
N ALA A 131 50.38 -27.84 46.28
CA ALA A 131 48.93 -27.81 46.45
C ALA A 131 48.35 -26.39 46.33
N GLU A 132 49.04 -25.39 46.89
CA GLU A 132 48.65 -23.97 46.74
C GLU A 132 48.75 -23.52 45.28
N ALA A 133 49.82 -23.88 44.57
CA ALA A 133 49.97 -23.56 43.15
C ALA A 133 48.91 -24.24 42.27
N GLU A 134 48.57 -25.50 42.55
CA GLU A 134 47.49 -26.22 41.88
C GLU A 134 46.12 -25.62 42.15
N ALA A 135 45.84 -25.19 43.39
CA ALA A 135 44.60 -24.51 43.73
C ALA A 135 44.46 -23.17 43.02
N LEU A 136 45.53 -22.37 42.95
CA LEU A 136 45.54 -21.11 42.19
C LEU A 136 45.37 -21.36 40.69
N ALA A 137 46.02 -22.38 40.13
CA ALA A 137 45.83 -22.75 38.72
C ALA A 137 44.36 -23.12 38.46
N ALA A 138 43.75 -23.96 39.30
CA ALA A 138 42.34 -24.34 39.19
C ALA A 138 41.40 -23.13 39.32
N GLU A 139 41.67 -22.18 40.22
CA GLU A 139 40.91 -20.94 40.34
C GLU A 139 40.99 -20.09 39.07
N THR A 140 42.19 -19.93 38.49
CA THR A 140 42.36 -19.18 37.24
C THR A 140 41.67 -19.86 36.05
N GLU A 141 41.68 -21.19 35.98
CA GLU A 141 40.96 -21.95 34.96
C GLU A 141 39.44 -21.81 35.12
N ALA A 142 38.94 -21.84 36.36
CA ALA A 142 37.52 -21.64 36.66
C ALA A 142 37.06 -20.23 36.26
N LEU A 143 37.83 -19.19 36.60
CA LEU A 143 37.55 -17.80 36.19
C LEU A 143 37.62 -17.64 34.66
N ALA A 144 38.56 -18.28 34.00
CA ALA A 144 38.65 -18.27 32.54
C ALA A 144 37.45 -18.98 31.88
N ALA A 145 36.97 -20.08 32.46
CA ALA A 145 35.77 -20.79 32.01
C ALA A 145 34.51 -19.93 32.22
N GLU A 146 34.38 -19.26 33.37
CA GLU A 146 33.26 -18.35 33.63
C GLU A 146 33.26 -17.17 32.65
N ALA A 147 34.42 -16.53 32.43
CA ALA A 147 34.53 -15.43 31.47
C ALA A 147 34.15 -15.86 30.05
N LYS A 148 34.54 -17.07 29.62
CA LYS A 148 34.11 -17.64 28.33
C LYS A 148 32.60 -17.87 28.28
N ALA A 149 32.02 -18.46 29.33
CA ALA A 149 30.56 -18.69 29.39
C ALA A 149 29.77 -17.37 29.35
N GLN A 150 30.24 -16.33 30.05
CA GLN A 150 29.64 -15.00 30.00
C GLN A 150 29.76 -14.36 28.61
N ALA A 151 30.92 -14.50 27.95
CA ALA A 151 31.12 -13.99 26.59
C ALA A 151 30.22 -14.70 25.56
N GLU A 152 30.08 -16.03 25.65
CA GLU A 152 29.17 -16.81 24.80
C GLU A 152 27.70 -16.43 25.05
N ALA A 153 27.30 -16.25 26.30
CA ALA A 153 25.96 -15.78 26.65
C ALA A 153 25.68 -14.39 26.08
N ALA A 154 26.64 -13.46 26.18
CA ALA A 154 26.51 -12.12 25.60
C ALA A 154 26.39 -12.17 24.06
N GLN A 155 27.19 -13.02 23.40
CA GLN A 155 27.08 -13.22 21.95
C GLN A 155 25.73 -13.81 21.53
N ALA A 156 25.22 -14.79 22.28
CA ALA A 156 23.90 -15.37 22.03
C ALA A 156 22.78 -14.34 22.18
N GLN A 157 22.85 -13.48 23.22
CA GLN A 157 21.91 -12.38 23.41
C GLN A 157 21.99 -11.35 22.28
N ALA A 158 23.19 -10.99 21.83
CA ALA A 158 23.39 -10.06 20.72
C ALA A 158 22.76 -10.59 19.42
N ARG A 159 22.98 -11.87 19.08
CA ARG A 159 22.38 -12.52 17.91
C ARG A 159 20.85 -12.60 18.01
N ALA A 160 20.33 -12.88 19.20
CA ALA A 160 18.89 -12.90 19.43
C ALA A 160 18.26 -11.49 19.29
N ALA A 161 18.97 -10.44 19.74
CA ALA A 161 18.55 -9.06 19.57
C ALA A 161 18.59 -8.64 18.09
N GLU A 162 19.65 -9.00 17.37
CA GLU A 162 19.78 -8.75 15.93
C GLU A 162 18.66 -9.44 15.13
N THR A 163 18.37 -10.70 15.42
CA THR A 163 17.27 -11.44 14.77
C THR A 163 15.91 -10.78 15.02
N LYS A 164 15.67 -10.28 16.25
CA LYS A 164 14.46 -9.53 16.59
C LYS A 164 14.40 -8.17 15.90
N ALA A 165 15.52 -7.47 15.78
CA ALA A 165 15.60 -6.21 15.06
C ALA A 165 15.32 -6.41 13.57
N HIS A 166 15.90 -7.45 12.97
CA HIS A 166 15.66 -7.81 11.58
C HIS A 166 14.20 -8.20 11.32
N SER A 167 13.57 -8.97 12.20
CA SER A 167 12.16 -9.33 12.04
C SER A 167 11.24 -8.10 12.15
N ARG A 168 11.51 -7.18 13.08
CA ARG A 168 10.78 -5.90 13.20
C ARG A 168 10.95 -5.02 11.97
N ALA A 169 12.17 -4.87 11.47
CA ALA A 169 12.44 -4.11 10.26
C ALA A 169 11.69 -4.70 9.05
N ARG A 170 11.59 -6.03 8.95
CA ARG A 170 10.83 -6.69 7.89
C ARG A 170 9.32 -6.47 8.02
N THR A 171 8.78 -6.50 9.24
CA THR A 171 7.35 -6.21 9.46
C THR A 171 7.03 -4.76 9.15
N GLU A 172 7.87 -3.82 9.58
CA GLU A 172 7.70 -2.39 9.27
C GLU A 172 7.80 -2.13 7.76
N ALA A 173 8.77 -2.75 7.07
CA ALA A 173 8.88 -2.67 5.62
C ALA A 173 7.60 -3.20 4.92
N ALA A 174 7.08 -4.36 5.33
CA ALA A 174 5.84 -4.92 4.78
C ALA A 174 4.63 -4.01 5.04
N GLU A 175 4.52 -3.40 6.22
CA GLU A 175 3.46 -2.44 6.52
C GLU A 175 3.56 -1.17 5.66
N THR A 176 4.77 -0.66 5.44
CA THR A 176 4.98 0.52 4.59
C THR A 176 4.63 0.22 3.13
N GLU A 177 4.97 -0.96 2.62
CA GLU A 177 4.61 -1.41 1.28
C GLU A 177 3.08 -1.59 1.15
N ALA A 178 2.43 -2.18 2.15
CA ALA A 178 0.98 -2.32 2.18
C ALA A 178 0.26 -0.95 2.13
N ARG A 179 0.73 0.03 2.90
CA ARG A 179 0.20 1.40 2.87
C ARG A 179 0.45 2.07 1.51
N ALA A 180 1.61 1.87 0.92
CA ALA A 180 1.91 2.39 -0.42
C ALA A 180 1.01 1.76 -1.49
N ALA A 181 0.75 0.46 -1.41
CA ALA A 181 -0.16 -0.25 -2.31
C ALA A 181 -1.62 0.24 -2.16
N GLU A 182 -2.08 0.48 -0.93
CA GLU A 182 -3.41 1.05 -0.67
C GLU A 182 -3.52 2.47 -1.24
N ALA A 183 -2.51 3.32 -1.04
CA ALA A 183 -2.47 4.66 -1.61
C ALA A 183 -2.53 4.64 -3.15
N ARG A 184 -1.78 3.74 -3.81
CA ARG A 184 -1.84 3.54 -5.27
C ARG A 184 -3.22 3.10 -5.74
N ARG A 185 -3.89 2.19 -5.02
CA ARG A 185 -5.26 1.75 -5.34
C ARG A 185 -6.26 2.92 -5.24
N LYS A 186 -6.15 3.75 -4.20
CA LYS A 186 -7.00 4.94 -4.04
C LYS A 186 -6.76 5.97 -5.15
N ALA A 187 -5.50 6.22 -5.50
CA ALA A 187 -5.16 7.11 -6.62
C ALA A 187 -5.72 6.60 -7.95
N ALA A 188 -5.54 5.31 -8.27
CA ALA A 188 -6.08 4.71 -9.49
C ALA A 188 -7.62 4.75 -9.53
N ALA A 189 -8.29 4.54 -8.39
CA ALA A 189 -9.75 4.66 -8.30
C ALA A 189 -10.21 6.11 -8.55
N ALA A 190 -9.51 7.10 -8.01
CA ALA A 190 -9.81 8.52 -8.25
C ALA A 190 -9.60 8.90 -9.72
N GLU A 191 -8.50 8.46 -10.35
CA GLU A 191 -8.25 8.68 -11.78
C GLU A 191 -9.34 8.04 -12.65
N ALA A 192 -9.78 6.82 -12.32
CA ALA A 192 -10.87 6.16 -13.03
C ALA A 192 -12.20 6.92 -12.90
N GLN A 193 -12.50 7.50 -11.73
CA GLN A 193 -13.68 8.34 -11.53
C GLN A 193 -13.62 9.63 -12.36
N VAL A 194 -12.46 10.30 -12.40
CA VAL A 194 -12.28 11.50 -13.24
C VAL A 194 -12.50 11.17 -14.71
N ARG A 195 -11.92 10.08 -15.22
CA ARG A 195 -12.13 9.64 -16.61
C ARG A 195 -13.59 9.29 -16.90
N ALA A 196 -14.28 8.63 -15.97
CA ALA A 196 -15.70 8.32 -16.13
C ALA A 196 -16.55 9.61 -16.20
N ALA A 197 -16.25 10.60 -15.37
CA ALA A 197 -16.92 11.90 -15.39
C ALA A 197 -16.65 12.67 -16.71
N GLU A 198 -15.42 12.64 -17.22
CA GLU A 198 -15.07 13.23 -18.52
C GLU A 198 -15.83 12.57 -19.67
N VAL A 199 -15.89 11.24 -19.72
CA VAL A 199 -16.65 10.51 -20.75
C VAL A 199 -18.13 10.83 -20.68
N TRP A 200 -18.69 10.93 -19.47
CA TRP A 200 -20.09 11.30 -19.28
C TRP A 200 -20.37 12.73 -19.73
N ALA A 201 -19.53 13.70 -19.37
CA ALA A 201 -19.65 15.08 -19.82
C ALA A 201 -19.53 15.21 -21.36
N GLN A 202 -18.66 14.41 -21.99
CA GLN A 202 -18.55 14.35 -23.45
C GLN A 202 -19.82 13.77 -24.08
N ALA A 203 -20.41 12.73 -23.49
CA ALA A 203 -21.66 12.14 -23.96
C ALA A 203 -22.83 13.15 -23.87
N GLU A 204 -22.96 13.87 -22.75
CA GLU A 204 -23.97 14.93 -22.60
C GLU A 204 -23.77 16.06 -23.62
N ALA A 205 -22.53 16.49 -23.84
CA ALA A 205 -22.22 17.50 -24.84
C ALA A 205 -22.56 17.05 -26.26
N ALA A 206 -22.29 15.78 -26.60
CA ALA A 206 -22.65 15.20 -27.89
C ALA A 206 -24.18 15.10 -28.06
N GLU A 207 -24.91 14.71 -27.02
CA GLU A 207 -26.37 14.69 -27.03
C GLU A 207 -26.97 16.09 -27.22
N ALA A 208 -26.43 17.09 -26.51
CA ALA A 208 -26.85 18.49 -26.67
C ALA A 208 -26.59 19.01 -28.09
N GLN A 209 -25.45 18.67 -28.69
CA GLN A 209 -25.14 19.01 -30.08
C GLN A 209 -26.09 18.32 -31.07
N ALA A 210 -26.42 17.04 -30.85
CA ALA A 210 -27.37 16.31 -31.68
C ALA A 210 -28.76 16.97 -31.63
N ARG A 211 -29.25 17.33 -30.43
CA ARG A 211 -30.52 18.05 -30.26
C ARG A 211 -30.50 19.42 -30.93
N ALA A 212 -29.40 20.17 -30.82
CA ALA A 212 -29.27 21.46 -31.47
C ALA A 212 -29.26 21.32 -33.01
N ALA A 213 -28.63 20.29 -33.56
CA ALA A 213 -28.64 20.01 -34.99
C ALA A 213 -30.04 19.61 -35.48
N GLU A 214 -30.77 18.81 -34.71
CA GLU A 214 -32.16 18.47 -35.02
C GLU A 214 -33.08 19.69 -35.00
N ALA A 215 -32.97 20.53 -33.97
CA ALA A 215 -33.73 21.79 -33.88
C ALA A 215 -33.47 22.72 -35.07
N ARG A 216 -32.22 22.80 -35.55
CA ARG A 216 -31.88 23.55 -36.78
C ARG A 216 -32.56 22.97 -38.01
N LYS A 217 -32.52 21.64 -38.20
CA LYS A 217 -33.23 20.98 -39.32
C LYS A 217 -34.74 21.26 -39.28
N GLN A 218 -35.34 21.25 -38.08
CA GLN A 218 -36.75 21.58 -37.91
C GLN A 218 -37.03 23.06 -38.23
N ALA A 219 -36.16 23.97 -37.80
CA ALA A 219 -36.29 25.39 -38.12
C ALA A 219 -36.15 25.66 -39.63
N ASP A 220 -35.16 25.05 -40.29
CA ASP A 220 -34.95 25.17 -41.75
C ASP A 220 -36.16 24.60 -42.52
N ALA A 221 -36.71 23.46 -42.06
CA ALA A 221 -37.92 22.88 -42.64
C ALA A 221 -39.15 23.77 -42.46
N ALA A 222 -39.31 24.38 -41.28
CA ALA A 222 -40.39 25.33 -41.00
C ALA A 222 -40.25 26.61 -41.84
N GLU A 223 -39.03 27.12 -42.03
CA GLU A 223 -38.76 28.28 -42.90
C GLU A 223 -39.08 27.94 -44.36
N ALA A 224 -38.68 26.76 -44.85
CA ALA A 224 -39.01 26.31 -46.20
C ALA A 224 -40.52 26.19 -46.41
N GLN A 225 -41.26 25.66 -45.43
CA GLN A 225 -42.73 25.61 -45.46
C GLN A 225 -43.35 27.01 -45.46
N ALA A 226 -42.84 27.94 -44.65
CA ALA A 226 -43.31 29.33 -44.62
C ALA A 226 -43.11 30.02 -45.97
N ARG A 227 -41.94 29.86 -46.59
CA ARG A 227 -41.65 30.39 -47.94
C ARG A 227 -42.55 29.77 -49.01
N ALA A 228 -42.82 28.46 -48.93
CA ALA A 228 -43.72 27.79 -49.85
C ALA A 228 -45.17 28.30 -49.70
N ALA A 229 -45.63 28.52 -48.47
CA ALA A 229 -46.95 29.10 -48.20
C ALA A 229 -47.05 30.54 -48.71
N GLU A 230 -46.00 31.36 -48.52
CA GLU A 230 -45.94 32.72 -49.05
C GLU A 230 -45.98 32.72 -50.59
N ALA A 231 -45.19 31.86 -51.25
CA ALA A 231 -45.19 31.75 -52.71
C ALA A 231 -46.57 31.32 -53.25
N TRP A 232 -47.25 30.41 -52.56
CA TRP A 232 -48.60 29.99 -52.92
C TRP A 232 -49.61 31.14 -52.76
N ALA A 233 -49.57 31.88 -51.66
CA ALA A 233 -50.41 33.05 -51.45
C ALA A 233 -50.14 34.16 -52.49
N GLN A 234 -48.88 34.36 -52.90
CA GLN A 234 -48.52 35.29 -53.97
C GLN A 234 -49.07 34.83 -55.33
N ALA A 235 -49.00 33.53 -55.63
CA ALA A 235 -49.56 32.96 -56.85
C ALA A 235 -51.09 33.11 -56.89
N GLU A 236 -51.78 32.82 -55.79
CA GLU A 236 -53.24 33.01 -55.67
C GLU A 236 -53.63 34.48 -55.82
N ALA A 237 -52.88 35.40 -55.19
CA ALA A 237 -53.10 36.84 -55.34
C ALA A 237 -52.85 37.32 -56.77
N ALA A 238 -51.84 36.79 -57.47
CA ALA A 238 -51.57 37.10 -58.88
C ALA A 238 -52.70 36.57 -59.79
N GLU A 239 -53.18 35.35 -59.54
CA GLU A 239 -54.33 34.79 -60.27
C GLU A 239 -55.60 35.61 -60.03
N ALA A 240 -55.89 36.00 -58.79
CA ALA A 240 -57.02 36.87 -58.48
C ALA A 240 -56.94 38.23 -59.19
N ARG A 241 -55.75 38.84 -59.27
CA ARG A 241 -55.51 40.07 -60.03
C ARG A 241 -55.70 39.87 -61.53
N ALA A 242 -55.22 38.76 -62.09
CA ALA A 242 -55.40 38.43 -63.50
C ALA A 242 -56.90 38.30 -63.84
N ARG A 243 -57.66 37.54 -63.03
CA ARG A 243 -59.12 37.42 -63.17
C ARG A 243 -59.83 38.77 -63.04
N ALA A 244 -59.42 39.62 -62.11
CA ALA A 244 -59.98 40.97 -61.97
C ALA A 244 -59.68 41.86 -63.19
N ALA A 245 -58.47 41.75 -63.77
CA ALA A 245 -58.09 42.47 -64.99
C ALA A 245 -58.88 41.99 -66.21
N GLU A 246 -59.11 40.68 -66.35
CA GLU A 246 -59.95 40.11 -67.42
C GLU A 246 -61.39 40.61 -67.34
N VAL A 247 -61.99 40.62 -66.14
CA VAL A 247 -63.34 41.19 -65.92
C VAL A 247 -63.34 42.68 -66.26
N GLY A 248 -62.33 43.43 -65.84
CA GLY A 248 -62.18 44.85 -66.17
C GLY A 248 -62.10 45.11 -67.67
N ALA A 249 -61.31 44.32 -68.41
CA ALA A 249 -61.20 44.41 -69.86
C ALA A 249 -62.53 44.07 -70.55
N CYS A 250 -63.23 43.03 -70.11
CA CYS A 250 -64.56 42.68 -70.62
C CYS A 250 -65.56 43.84 -70.42
N LEU A 251 -65.60 44.44 -69.22
CA LEU A 251 -66.45 45.60 -68.95
C LEU A 251 -66.08 46.83 -69.81
N GLN A 252 -64.79 47.06 -70.07
CA GLN A 252 -64.36 48.12 -70.99
C GLN A 252 -64.84 47.86 -72.41
N THR A 253 -64.67 46.64 -72.94
CA THR A 253 -65.14 46.29 -74.29
C THR A 253 -66.66 46.41 -74.41
N GLN A 254 -67.42 46.06 -73.36
CA GLN A 254 -68.87 46.27 -73.32
C GLN A 254 -69.22 47.76 -73.30
N ALA A 255 -68.49 48.57 -72.51
CA ALA A 255 -68.70 50.01 -72.46
C ALA A 255 -68.37 50.69 -73.80
N GLU A 256 -67.30 50.26 -74.48
CA GLU A 256 -66.95 50.72 -75.82
C GLU A 256 -68.00 50.28 -76.85
N ALA A 257 -68.44 49.03 -76.83
CA ALA A 257 -69.53 48.54 -77.68
C ALA A 257 -70.80 49.39 -77.48
N ALA A 258 -71.22 49.60 -76.23
CA ALA A 258 -72.35 50.46 -75.90
C ALA A 258 -72.17 51.91 -76.38
N ARG A 259 -70.94 52.47 -76.30
CA ARG A 259 -70.63 53.80 -76.86
C ARG A 259 -70.73 53.81 -78.38
N THR A 260 -70.22 52.78 -79.06
CA THR A 260 -70.32 52.66 -80.52
C THR A 260 -71.76 52.51 -80.98
N GLU A 261 -72.58 51.74 -80.26
CA GLU A 261 -74.02 51.63 -80.49
C GLU A 261 -74.74 52.96 -80.26
N ALA A 262 -74.41 53.68 -79.19
CA ALA A 262 -74.96 55.01 -78.91
C ALA A 262 -74.60 56.01 -80.03
N CYS A 263 -73.35 56.04 -80.47
CA CYS A 263 -72.90 56.89 -81.60
C CYS A 263 -73.61 56.49 -82.90
N ALA A 264 -73.77 55.19 -83.17
CA ALA A 264 -74.50 54.70 -84.34
C ALA A 264 -75.98 55.08 -84.29
N ALA A 265 -76.61 55.04 -83.11
CA ALA A 265 -77.98 55.50 -82.91
C ALA A 265 -78.11 57.02 -83.10
N GLU A 266 -77.16 57.82 -82.63
CA GLU A 266 -77.11 59.26 -82.88
C GLU A 266 -76.91 59.58 -84.37
N ALA A 267 -75.99 58.89 -85.05
CA ALA A 267 -75.76 59.04 -86.48
C ALA A 267 -77.01 58.69 -87.31
N ARG A 268 -77.76 57.65 -86.91
CA ARG A 268 -79.06 57.33 -87.53
C ARG A 268 -80.06 58.45 -87.32
N LYS A 269 -80.19 58.99 -86.10
CA LYS A 269 -81.05 60.15 -85.83
C LYS A 269 -80.66 61.37 -86.67
N GLN A 270 -79.36 61.63 -86.84
CA GLN A 270 -78.86 62.71 -87.69
C GLN A 270 -79.14 62.45 -89.17
N ALA A 271 -78.96 61.22 -89.64
CA ALA A 271 -79.28 60.84 -91.02
C ALA A 271 -80.78 60.95 -91.30
N GLU A 272 -81.63 60.50 -90.37
CA GLU A 272 -83.08 60.67 -90.45
C GLU A 272 -83.47 62.16 -90.44
N ALA A 273 -82.83 62.99 -89.61
CA ALA A 273 -83.05 64.44 -89.61
C ALA A 273 -82.59 65.08 -90.92
N ALA A 274 -81.43 64.70 -91.46
CA ALA A 274 -80.92 65.18 -92.73
C ALA A 274 -81.79 64.71 -93.91
N GLU A 275 -82.33 63.49 -93.87
CA GLU A 275 -83.30 63.00 -94.85
C GLU A 275 -84.60 63.80 -94.75
N ALA A 276 -85.09 64.08 -93.54
CA ALA A 276 -86.25 64.93 -93.34
C ALA A 276 -86.01 66.36 -93.88
N GLU A 277 -84.84 66.95 -93.65
CA GLU A 277 -84.46 68.25 -94.22
C GLU A 277 -84.36 68.18 -95.76
N ALA A 278 -83.77 67.13 -96.32
CA ALA A 278 -83.70 66.91 -97.75
C ALA A 278 -85.09 66.77 -98.37
N ARG A 279 -86.03 66.09 -97.70
CA ARG A 279 -87.44 66.01 -98.11
C ARG A 279 -88.12 67.37 -98.07
N VAL A 280 -87.89 68.18 -97.02
CA VAL A 280 -88.41 69.55 -96.95
C VAL A 280 -87.83 70.41 -98.08
N ALA A 281 -86.54 70.26 -98.38
CA ALA A 281 -85.88 70.94 -99.49
C ALA A 281 -86.40 70.47 -100.87
N GLU A 282 -86.66 69.18 -101.06
CA GLU A 282 -87.30 68.64 -102.28
C GLU A 282 -88.70 69.22 -102.46
N VAL A 283 -89.50 69.28 -101.39
CA VAL A 283 -90.85 69.88 -101.43
C VAL A 283 -90.78 71.38 -101.75
N TRP A 284 -89.82 72.09 -101.15
CA TRP A 284 -89.60 73.51 -101.43
C TRP A 284 -89.14 73.73 -102.88
N ALA A 285 -88.19 72.95 -103.38
CA ALA A 285 -87.73 73.01 -104.77
C ALA A 285 -88.82 72.61 -105.76
N ALA A 286 -89.68 71.64 -105.42
CA ALA A 286 -90.85 71.28 -106.23
C ALA A 286 -91.91 72.40 -106.24
N SER A 287 -92.11 73.08 -105.11
CA SER A 287 -92.94 74.28 -105.01
C SER A 287 -92.38 75.41 -105.88
N GLU A 288 -91.09 75.67 -105.80
CA GLU A 288 -90.41 76.71 -106.60
C GLU A 288 -90.43 76.37 -108.10
N ALA A 289 -90.26 75.09 -108.45
CA ALA A 289 -90.41 74.61 -109.83
C ALA A 289 -91.87 74.68 -110.33
N ALA A 290 -92.85 74.47 -109.45
CA ALA A 290 -94.26 74.67 -109.76
C ALA A 290 -94.56 76.15 -110.01
N GLU A 291 -94.06 77.06 -109.17
CA GLU A 291 -94.14 78.51 -109.40
C GLU A 291 -93.44 78.93 -110.70
N ALA A 292 -92.27 78.36 -111.01
CA ALA A 292 -91.58 78.62 -112.27
C ALA A 292 -92.37 78.13 -113.49
N ARG A 293 -93.04 76.97 -113.38
CA ARG A 293 -93.95 76.45 -114.42
C ARG A 293 -95.20 77.31 -114.56
N GLU A 294 -95.71 77.84 -113.46
CA GLU A 294 -96.85 78.76 -113.47
C GLU A 294 -96.48 80.07 -114.16
N ARG A 295 -95.33 80.67 -113.83
CA ARG A 295 -94.79 81.84 -114.56
C ARG A 295 -94.52 81.54 -116.04
N ALA A 296 -94.06 80.34 -116.37
CA ALA A 296 -93.88 79.93 -117.77
C ALA A 296 -95.22 79.72 -118.50
N ALA A 297 -96.25 79.21 -117.82
CA ALA A 297 -97.60 79.10 -118.34
C ALA A 297 -98.27 80.48 -118.52
N GLU A 298 -98.04 81.39 -117.58
CA GLU A 298 -98.51 82.78 -117.65
C GLU A 298 -97.81 83.56 -118.79
N ALA A 299 -96.51 83.33 -118.99
CA ALA A 299 -95.78 83.85 -120.14
C ALA A 299 -96.31 83.28 -121.48
N ARG A 300 -96.67 82.00 -121.53
CA ARG A 300 -97.32 81.38 -122.70
C ARG A 300 -98.73 81.92 -122.94
N ALA A 301 -99.49 82.17 -121.87
CA ALA A 301 -100.81 82.79 -121.95
C ALA A 301 -100.72 84.22 -122.50
N ARG A 302 -99.76 85.03 -122.01
CA ARG A 302 -99.48 86.36 -122.58
C ARG A 302 -99.02 86.31 -124.04
N ALA A 303 -98.19 85.33 -124.40
CA ALA A 303 -97.76 85.15 -125.79
C ALA A 303 -98.94 84.78 -126.72
N LEU A 304 -99.89 83.96 -126.25
CA LEU A 304 -101.12 83.65 -126.98
C LEU A 304 -102.07 84.86 -127.07
N GLN A 305 -102.15 85.66 -126.02
CA GLN A 305 -102.95 86.89 -125.99
C GLN A 305 -102.43 87.92 -127.01
N LEU A 306 -101.11 88.12 -127.06
CA LEU A 306 -100.45 88.95 -128.07
C LEU A 306 -100.63 88.42 -129.49
N ARG A 307 -100.69 87.09 -129.67
CA ARG A 307 -100.97 86.45 -130.97
C ARG A 307 -102.41 86.66 -131.43
N LEU A 308 -103.38 86.58 -130.52
CA LEU A 308 -104.78 86.87 -130.81
C LEU A 308 -105.02 88.36 -131.09
N GLU A 309 -104.33 89.26 -130.40
CA GLU A 309 -104.34 90.71 -130.71
C GLU A 309 -103.71 91.02 -132.09
N ALA A 310 -102.65 90.29 -132.46
CA ALA A 310 -102.02 90.40 -133.78
C ALA A 310 -102.91 89.85 -134.91
N GLU A 311 -103.69 88.79 -134.64
CA GLU A 311 -104.68 88.23 -135.59
C GLU A 311 -105.94 89.11 -135.70
N GLY A 312 -106.35 89.80 -134.63
CA GLY A 312 -107.44 90.79 -134.64
C GLY A 312 -107.12 92.04 -135.48
N ARG A 313 -105.84 92.45 -135.54
CA ARG A 313 -105.40 93.62 -136.33
C ARG A 313 -105.33 93.42 -137.85
N LYS A 314 -105.41 92.17 -138.35
CA LYS A 314 -105.28 91.87 -139.79
C LYS A 314 -106.59 91.86 -140.58
N ARG A 315 -107.77 91.99 -139.94
CA ARG A 315 -109.08 91.97 -140.64
C ARG A 315 -109.71 93.34 -140.93
N PHE A 316 -109.07 94.45 -140.54
CA PHE A 316 -109.53 95.81 -140.83
C PHE A 316 -108.48 96.57 -141.66
N ARG A 317 -108.35 96.25 -142.95
CA ARG A 317 -107.80 97.14 -144.01
C ARG A 317 -107.74 96.42 -145.38
N ARG A 318 -108.83 96.50 -146.15
CA ARG A 318 -108.85 96.84 -147.60
C ARG A 318 -110.25 96.54 -148.17
N THR A 319 -111.06 97.58 -148.14
CA THR A 319 -111.92 97.98 -149.26
C THR A 319 -111.09 98.80 -150.25
N ASP A 320 -111.55 98.79 -151.50
CA ASP A 320 -111.01 99.36 -152.75
C ASP A 320 -110.13 98.41 -153.58
#